data_AF-A0A7C3XHE7-F1
#
_entry.id   AF-A0A7C3XHE7-F1
#
_cell.length_a   1.000
_cell.length_b   1.000
_cell.length_c   1.000
_cell.angle_alpha   90.00
_cell.angle_beta   90.00
_cell.angle_gamma   90.00
#
_symmetry.space_group_name_H-M   'P 1'
#
loop_
_entity.id
_entity.type
_entity.pdbx_description
1 polymer ?
#
loop_
_entity_poly.entity_id
_entity_poly.type
_entity_poly.pdbx_seq_one_letter_code
_entity_poly.pdbx_strand_id
1 'polypeptide(L)'
;AAVKSQITDASGNPTEQVVKAKWYDGVAPGTGYCYVFNGVGSMSTALLTQTKNLLYGYTDTNGTVVVGPKPGGCFLYVVDAPQTPLSVTAAVYPANGYTLAAVQTGVQAAIQNYLAQLGLGETFSVTALATAIRAVPGVGNVQILSPSADQPATPYVAPPGAAPVPVAITPGASTSLAAGTYQVGITYTNPWGETTVSALGSVTLTAGQAIQIPAQTLAVGATGVSYYLSQEGGASVTFALSGNGAQETLTALPAAGAASPPTSNTALINGNVYVLSGVPTIQQASS
;
A
#
# COMPACT_ATOMS: atom_id res chain seq x y z
N ALA A 1 19.52 15.36 -22.77
CA ALA A 1 18.85 15.83 -21.54
C ALA A 1 17.96 14.71 -21.03
N ALA A 2 17.90 14.45 -19.72
CA ALA A 2 16.95 13.48 -19.19
C ALA A 2 15.52 14.01 -19.39
N VAL A 3 14.67 13.25 -20.08
CA VAL A 3 13.25 13.61 -20.23
C VAL A 3 12.57 13.37 -18.89
N LYS A 4 12.01 14.43 -18.30
CA LYS A 4 11.20 14.33 -17.09
C LYS A 4 9.73 14.16 -17.49
N SER A 5 9.04 13.24 -16.84
CA SER A 5 7.58 13.14 -16.98
C SER A 5 6.94 14.26 -16.18
N GLN A 6 6.22 15.14 -16.85
CA GLN A 6 5.53 16.29 -16.26
C GLN A 6 4.28 16.66 -17.06
N ILE A 7 3.30 17.23 -16.37
CA ILE A 7 2.14 17.91 -16.93
C ILE A 7 2.41 19.40 -16.84
N THR A 8 2.15 20.14 -17.92
CA THR A 8 2.33 21.59 -17.99
C THR A 8 1.00 22.31 -18.19
N ASP A 9 0.92 23.54 -17.71
CA ASP A 9 -0.16 24.46 -18.07
C ASP A 9 -0.03 24.98 -19.51
N ALA A 10 -0.96 25.83 -19.94
CA ALA A 10 -0.95 26.44 -21.27
C ALA A 10 0.24 27.39 -21.51
N SER A 11 0.92 27.83 -20.44
CA SER A 11 2.13 28.66 -20.52
C SER A 11 3.42 27.83 -20.52
N GLY A 12 3.31 26.50 -20.42
CA GLY A 12 4.45 25.59 -20.38
C GLY A 12 5.06 25.39 -18.99
N ASN A 13 4.45 25.91 -17.92
CA ASN A 13 4.95 25.70 -16.56
C ASN A 13 4.53 24.32 -16.04
N PRO A 14 5.40 23.57 -15.36
CA PRO A 14 5.04 22.29 -14.77
C PRO A 14 4.03 22.48 -13.64
N THR A 15 2.85 21.86 -13.75
CA THR A 15 1.81 21.81 -12.71
C THR A 15 1.88 20.54 -11.89
N GLU A 16 2.40 19.46 -12.47
CA GLU A 16 2.67 18.19 -11.79
C GLU A 16 3.87 17.50 -12.46
N GLN A 17 4.71 16.82 -11.70
CA GLN A 17 5.88 16.12 -12.27
C GLN A 17 6.25 14.92 -11.42
N VAL A 18 6.89 13.91 -12.03
CA VAL A 18 7.49 12.81 -11.28
C VAL A 18 8.74 13.31 -10.56
N VAL A 19 8.74 13.21 -9.23
CA VAL A 19 9.86 13.63 -8.35
C VAL A 19 10.71 12.43 -7.94
N LYS A 20 10.08 11.27 -7.69
CA LYS A 20 10.77 10.02 -7.33
C LYS A 20 10.26 8.89 -8.21
N ALA A 21 11.15 7.99 -8.57
CA ALA A 21 10.81 6.75 -9.28
C ALA A 21 11.70 5.62 -8.77
N LYS A 22 11.17 4.41 -8.68
CA LYS A 22 11.95 3.21 -8.29
C LYS A 22 11.39 1.97 -8.95
N TRP A 23 12.30 1.17 -9.48
CA TRP A 23 12.01 -0.12 -10.09
C TRP A 23 12.09 -1.25 -9.07
N TYR A 24 11.16 -2.20 -9.18
CA TYR A 24 11.15 -3.46 -8.44
C TYR A 24 10.86 -4.61 -9.40
N ASP A 25 11.66 -5.67 -9.33
CA ASP A 25 11.41 -6.89 -10.09
C ASP A 25 10.17 -7.60 -9.54
N GLY A 26 9.27 -8.00 -10.45
CA GLY A 26 8.09 -8.80 -10.18
C GLY A 26 8.43 -10.22 -9.75
N VAL A 27 7.51 -10.89 -9.05
CA VAL A 27 7.67 -12.32 -8.71
C VAL A 27 7.65 -13.22 -9.96
N ALA A 28 6.94 -12.81 -11.02
CA ALA A 28 6.91 -13.50 -12.29
C ALA A 28 8.11 -13.11 -13.17
N PRO A 29 8.82 -14.07 -13.80
CA PRO A 29 9.95 -13.77 -14.67
C PRO A 29 9.58 -12.75 -15.76
N GLY A 30 10.46 -11.76 -15.97
CA GLY A 30 10.27 -10.73 -16.98
C GLY A 30 9.22 -9.66 -16.61
N THR A 31 8.65 -9.70 -15.41
CA THR A 31 7.74 -8.66 -14.90
C THR A 31 8.49 -7.70 -13.99
N GLY A 32 8.14 -6.41 -14.02
CA GLY A 32 8.54 -5.49 -12.98
C GLY A 32 7.68 -4.24 -12.90
N TYR A 33 7.85 -3.53 -11.79
CA TYR A 33 7.00 -2.43 -11.38
C TYR A 33 7.85 -1.17 -11.20
N CYS A 34 7.51 -0.12 -11.92
CA CYS A 34 8.07 1.21 -11.74
C CYS A 34 7.07 2.03 -10.90
N TYR A 35 7.37 2.19 -9.63
CA TYR A 35 6.63 3.07 -8.73
C TYR A 35 7.09 4.49 -8.97
N VAL A 36 6.15 5.40 -9.14
CA VAL A 36 6.41 6.82 -9.38
C VAL A 36 5.65 7.66 -8.36
N PHE A 37 6.24 8.79 -7.96
CA PHE A 37 5.65 9.70 -7.00
C PHE A 37 5.86 11.14 -7.44
N ASN A 38 4.82 11.96 -7.35
CA ASN A 38 4.85 13.37 -7.76
C ASN A 38 5.36 14.33 -6.66
N GLY A 39 5.69 13.80 -5.48
CA GLY A 39 6.12 14.60 -4.33
C GLY A 39 4.99 14.98 -3.37
N VAL A 40 3.72 14.92 -3.80
CA VAL A 40 2.56 15.37 -3.01
C VAL A 40 1.28 14.61 -3.39
N GLY A 41 0.72 13.86 -2.43
CA GLY A 41 -0.56 13.17 -2.64
C GLY A 41 -0.52 12.17 -3.80
N SER A 42 -1.69 11.68 -4.21
CA SER A 42 -1.80 10.73 -5.34
C SER A 42 -1.50 11.39 -6.67
N MET A 43 -0.90 10.64 -7.59
CA MET A 43 -0.61 11.12 -8.93
C MET A 43 -1.88 11.26 -9.78
N SER A 44 -1.93 12.27 -10.65
CA SER A 44 -3.01 12.35 -11.63
C SER A 44 -2.92 11.23 -12.68
N THR A 45 -4.08 10.85 -13.23
CA THR A 45 -4.16 9.89 -14.34
C THR A 45 -3.44 10.38 -15.58
N ALA A 46 -3.39 11.70 -15.79
CA ALA A 46 -2.64 12.34 -16.88
C ALA A 46 -1.13 12.12 -16.71
N LEU A 47 -0.57 12.39 -15.53
CA LEU A 47 0.86 12.21 -15.28
C LEU A 47 1.28 10.72 -15.33
N LEU A 48 0.44 9.81 -14.81
CA LEU A 48 0.67 8.37 -14.94
C LEU A 48 0.67 7.94 -16.41
N THR A 49 -0.26 8.43 -17.22
CA THR A 49 -0.31 8.14 -18.66
C THR A 49 0.91 8.70 -19.38
N GLN A 50 1.31 9.93 -19.09
CA GLN A 50 2.52 10.54 -19.66
C GLN A 50 3.78 9.74 -19.32
N THR A 51 3.88 9.27 -18.08
CA THR A 51 4.99 8.43 -17.63
C THR A 51 5.00 7.07 -18.34
N LYS A 52 3.83 6.46 -18.54
CA LYS A 52 3.67 5.22 -19.33
C LYS A 52 4.12 5.43 -20.78
N ASN A 53 3.66 6.49 -21.43
CA ASN A 53 4.05 6.84 -22.80
C ASN A 53 5.56 7.05 -22.92
N LEU A 54 6.19 7.72 -21.95
CA LEU A 54 7.63 7.91 -21.93
C LEU A 54 8.39 6.58 -21.85
N LEU A 55 7.90 5.63 -21.06
CA LEU A 55 8.58 4.34 -20.83
C LEU A 55 8.28 3.30 -21.93
N TYR A 56 7.04 3.22 -22.42
CA TYR A 56 6.61 2.29 -23.46
C TYR A 56 6.87 2.79 -24.89
N GLY A 57 7.02 4.09 -25.05
CA GLY A 57 6.91 4.76 -26.34
C GLY A 57 5.47 5.16 -26.63
N TYR A 58 5.30 6.05 -27.61
CA TYR A 58 4.00 6.56 -28.04
C TYR A 58 4.10 7.05 -29.49
N THR A 59 2.96 7.22 -30.14
CA THR A 59 2.86 7.92 -31.43
C THR A 59 2.43 9.35 -31.15
N ASP A 60 3.20 10.33 -31.60
CA ASP A 60 2.86 11.73 -31.43
C ASP A 60 1.70 12.16 -32.35
N THR A 61 1.24 13.40 -32.21
CA THR A 61 0.13 13.94 -33.01
C THR A 61 0.44 14.05 -34.51
N ASN A 62 1.71 13.96 -34.91
CA ASN A 62 2.15 13.97 -36.30
C ASN A 62 2.29 12.55 -36.88
N GLY A 63 1.94 11.51 -36.11
CA GLY A 63 2.11 10.11 -36.52
C GLY A 63 3.53 9.58 -36.35
N THR A 64 4.45 10.35 -35.74
CA THR A 64 5.82 9.90 -35.51
C THR A 64 5.85 8.97 -34.30
N VAL A 65 6.40 7.78 -34.49
CA VAL A 65 6.60 6.82 -33.40
C VAL A 65 7.83 7.21 -32.59
N VAL A 66 7.62 7.54 -31.32
CA VAL A 66 8.66 7.76 -30.32
C VAL A 66 8.85 6.46 -29.54
N VAL A 67 10.01 5.83 -29.70
CA VAL A 67 10.33 4.56 -29.03
C VAL A 67 10.72 4.82 -27.57
N GLY A 68 10.08 4.09 -26.64
CA GLY A 68 10.41 4.15 -25.21
C GLY A 68 11.60 3.26 -24.84
N PRO A 69 12.23 3.49 -23.67
CA PRO A 69 13.37 2.72 -23.18
C PRO A 69 13.02 1.31 -22.68
N LYS A 70 11.74 0.92 -22.58
CA LYS A 70 11.36 -0.41 -22.08
C LYS A 70 11.93 -1.51 -23.01
N PRO A 71 12.72 -2.46 -22.48
CA PRO A 71 13.20 -3.59 -23.29
C PRO A 71 12.05 -4.46 -23.80
N GLY A 72 12.27 -5.10 -24.96
CA GLY A 72 11.38 -6.11 -25.51
C GLY A 72 11.29 -7.33 -24.59
N GLY A 73 10.13 -8.00 -24.55
CA GLY A 73 9.93 -9.20 -23.75
C GLY A 73 9.70 -8.98 -22.24
N CYS A 74 9.87 -7.75 -21.73
CA CYS A 74 9.54 -7.42 -20.34
C CYS A 74 8.14 -6.81 -20.20
N PHE A 75 7.42 -7.23 -19.17
CA PHE A 75 6.20 -6.60 -18.68
C PHE A 75 6.59 -5.55 -17.64
N LEU A 76 6.50 -4.27 -18.00
CA LEU A 76 6.64 -3.17 -17.06
C LEU A 76 5.24 -2.71 -16.66
N TYR A 77 5.06 -2.41 -15.37
CA TYR A 77 3.88 -1.77 -14.83
C TYR A 77 4.28 -0.45 -14.18
N VAL A 78 3.79 0.66 -14.72
CA VAL A 78 3.95 1.99 -14.10
C VAL A 78 2.77 2.23 -13.17
N VAL A 79 3.07 2.43 -11.89
CA VAL A 79 2.09 2.51 -10.80
C VAL A 79 2.38 3.71 -9.91
N ASP A 80 1.32 4.33 -9.39
CA ASP A 80 1.46 5.37 -8.35
C ASP A 80 2.08 4.73 -7.10
N ALA A 81 3.04 5.42 -6.50
CA ALA A 81 3.66 4.98 -5.26
C ALA A 81 2.60 4.96 -4.16
N PRO A 82 2.40 3.82 -3.47
CA PRO A 82 1.52 3.78 -2.31
C PRO A 82 2.07 4.73 -1.25
N GLN A 83 1.15 5.37 -0.53
CA GLN A 83 1.48 6.38 0.47
C GLN A 83 1.09 5.89 1.84
N THR A 84 2.01 6.03 2.79
CA THR A 84 1.72 5.84 4.21
C THR A 84 1.67 7.20 4.90
N PRO A 85 0.48 7.64 5.32
CA PRO A 85 0.34 8.85 6.13
C PRO A 85 1.12 8.67 7.45
N LEU A 86 1.98 9.63 7.75
CA LEU A 86 2.78 9.65 8.96
C LEU A 86 2.47 10.88 9.79
N SER A 87 2.01 10.66 11.02
CA SER A 87 1.78 11.74 11.99
C SER A 87 3.04 11.94 12.84
N VAL A 88 3.64 13.13 12.73
CA VAL A 88 4.85 13.49 13.49
C VAL A 88 4.48 14.39 14.66
N THR A 89 4.86 13.97 15.87
CA THR A 89 4.76 14.77 17.09
C THR A 89 6.13 14.88 17.74
N ALA A 90 6.60 16.10 18.00
CA ALA A 90 7.89 16.36 18.61
C ALA A 90 7.77 17.30 19.81
N ALA A 91 8.47 16.97 20.90
CA ALA A 91 8.71 17.87 22.02
C ALA A 91 10.07 18.55 21.83
N VAL A 92 10.06 19.87 21.69
CA VAL A 92 11.25 20.68 21.41
C VAL A 92 11.68 21.40 22.69
N TYR A 93 12.99 21.42 22.92
CA TYR A 93 13.66 22.16 23.99
C TYR A 93 14.44 23.31 23.34
N PRO A 94 13.89 24.54 23.29
CA PRO A 94 14.60 25.68 22.72
C PRO A 94 15.92 25.94 23.47
N ALA A 95 16.95 26.35 22.72
CA ALA A 95 18.19 26.83 23.29
C ALA A 95 17.96 28.14 24.07
N ASN A 96 18.87 28.48 24.99
CA ASN A 96 18.74 29.70 25.78
C ASN A 96 18.61 30.95 24.87
N GLY A 97 17.64 31.81 25.18
CA GLY A 97 17.32 32.99 24.37
C GLY A 97 16.32 32.74 23.23
N TYR A 98 15.89 31.50 23.00
CA TYR A 98 14.87 31.17 21.99
C TYR A 98 13.55 30.78 22.65
N THR A 99 12.44 31.07 21.96
CA THR A 99 11.10 30.61 22.32
C THR A 99 10.65 29.50 21.35
N LEU A 100 9.66 28.69 21.74
CA LEU A 100 9.08 27.70 20.83
C LEU A 100 8.56 28.35 19.54
N ALA A 101 7.86 29.48 19.67
CA ALA A 101 7.30 30.21 18.54
C ALA A 101 8.39 30.65 17.54
N ALA A 102 9.57 31.04 18.02
CA ALA A 102 10.68 31.45 17.16
C ALA A 102 11.26 30.30 16.32
N VAL A 103 11.23 29.05 16.83
CA VAL A 103 11.82 27.89 16.15
C VAL A 103 10.81 27.04 15.38
N GLN A 104 9.51 27.23 15.64
CA GLN A 104 8.44 26.35 15.15
C GLN A 104 8.44 26.18 13.62
N THR A 105 8.50 27.26 12.85
CA THR A 105 8.51 27.21 11.38
C THR A 105 9.74 26.45 10.85
N GLY A 106 10.91 26.67 11.45
CA GLY A 106 12.14 25.98 11.09
C GLY A 106 12.06 24.47 11.35
N VAL A 107 11.46 24.08 12.48
CA VAL A 107 11.22 22.67 12.81
C VAL A 107 10.24 22.02 11.85
N GLN A 108 9.14 22.69 11.48
CA GLN A 108 8.19 22.18 10.49
C GLN A 108 8.86 21.96 9.13
N ALA A 109 9.66 22.92 8.68
CA ALA A 109 10.41 22.82 7.43
C ALA A 109 11.43 21.67 7.48
N ALA A 110 12.14 21.48 8.60
CA ALA A 110 13.08 20.36 8.77
C ALA A 110 12.37 19.00 8.67
N ILE A 111 11.20 18.85 9.29
CA ILE A 111 10.38 17.62 9.20
C ILE A 111 9.96 17.35 7.75
N GLN A 112 9.44 18.38 7.06
CA GLN A 112 9.02 18.27 5.67
C GLN A 112 10.19 17.91 4.74
N ASN A 113 11.34 18.58 4.90
CA ASN A 113 12.54 18.32 4.11
C ASN A 113 13.07 16.90 4.34
N TYR A 114 13.07 16.42 5.58
CA TYR A 114 13.47 15.05 5.89
C TYR A 114 12.59 14.02 5.14
N LEU A 115 11.26 14.15 5.22
CA LEU A 115 10.34 13.27 4.50
C LEU A 115 10.47 13.40 2.97
N ALA A 116 10.69 14.61 2.47
CA ALA A 116 10.92 14.85 1.05
C ALA A 116 12.21 14.18 0.55
N GLN A 117 13.22 13.99 1.40
CA GLN A 117 14.47 13.32 1.06
C GLN A 117 14.37 11.78 1.08
N LEU A 118 13.45 11.19 1.84
CA LEU A 118 13.27 9.74 1.89
C LEU A 118 12.91 9.16 0.51
N GLY A 119 13.71 8.25 0.00
CA GLY A 119 13.44 7.52 -1.24
C GLY A 119 12.19 6.62 -1.16
N LEU A 120 11.75 6.11 -2.31
CA LEU A 120 10.68 5.11 -2.34
C LEU A 120 11.16 3.81 -1.67
N GLY A 121 10.38 3.30 -0.72
CA GLY A 121 10.74 2.16 0.11
C GLY A 121 11.99 2.41 0.94
N GLU A 122 12.18 3.62 1.49
CA GLU A 122 13.17 3.88 2.52
C GLU A 122 12.54 3.87 3.91
N THR A 123 13.30 3.39 4.90
CA THR A 123 12.89 3.38 6.30
C THR A 123 12.89 4.79 6.85
N PHE A 124 11.79 5.19 7.49
CA PHE A 124 11.76 6.38 8.31
C PHE A 124 12.54 6.10 9.60
N SER A 125 13.55 6.91 9.88
CA SER A 125 14.37 6.81 11.10
C SER A 125 14.09 7.96 12.05
N VAL A 126 13.67 7.62 13.27
CA VAL A 126 13.42 8.57 14.36
C VAL A 126 14.70 9.35 14.69
N THR A 127 15.85 8.67 14.68
CA THR A 127 17.16 9.27 14.97
C THR A 127 17.58 10.25 13.88
N ALA A 128 17.35 9.91 12.61
CA ALA A 128 17.65 10.81 11.49
C ALA A 128 16.77 12.06 11.53
N LEU A 129 15.47 11.90 11.83
CA LEU A 129 14.56 13.02 12.01
C LEU A 129 14.98 13.93 13.18
N ALA A 130 15.28 13.34 14.35
CA ALA A 130 15.73 14.10 15.52
C ALA A 130 17.01 14.89 15.21
N THR A 131 17.91 14.33 14.39
CA THR A 131 19.12 15.01 13.92
C THR A 131 18.79 16.17 12.99
N ALA A 132 17.87 15.98 12.03
CA ALA A 132 17.41 17.04 11.15
C ALA A 132 16.76 18.21 11.93
N ILE A 133 15.95 17.91 12.95
CA ILE A 133 15.32 18.95 13.79
C ILE A 133 16.35 19.69 14.65
N ARG A 134 17.35 19.00 15.22
CA ARG A 134 18.42 19.66 16.00
C ARG A 134 19.32 20.55 15.16
N ALA A 135 19.36 20.38 13.84
CA ALA A 135 20.09 21.27 12.94
C ALA A 135 19.39 22.64 12.76
N VAL A 136 18.14 22.80 13.22
CA VAL A 136 17.42 24.08 13.17
C VAL A 136 18.02 25.04 14.20
N PRO A 137 18.45 26.25 13.80
CA PRO A 137 18.96 27.25 14.74
C PRO A 137 17.98 27.54 15.87
N GLY A 138 18.49 27.54 17.11
CA GLY A 138 17.67 27.77 18.31
C GLY A 138 17.04 26.52 18.92
N VAL A 139 17.19 25.34 18.32
CA VAL A 139 16.79 24.07 18.93
C VAL A 139 17.97 23.52 19.75
N GLY A 140 17.80 23.42 21.07
CA GLY A 140 18.81 22.84 21.96
C GLY A 140 18.72 21.31 22.00
N ASN A 141 17.51 20.77 22.11
CA ASN A 141 17.25 19.34 22.08
C ASN A 141 15.85 19.04 21.51
N VAL A 142 15.59 17.78 21.16
CA VAL A 142 14.28 17.31 20.68
C VAL A 142 14.02 15.89 21.15
N GLN A 143 12.77 15.59 21.47
CA GLN A 143 12.25 14.25 21.66
C GLN A 143 11.14 13.99 20.64
N ILE A 144 11.29 12.96 19.82
CA ILE A 144 10.21 12.51 18.94
C ILE A 144 9.26 11.65 19.76
N LEU A 145 7.98 12.02 19.79
CA LEU A 145 6.94 11.34 20.55
C LEU A 145 6.11 10.42 19.64
N SER A 146 5.95 10.80 18.37
CA SER A 146 5.36 9.97 17.32
C SER A 146 6.07 10.22 16.00
N PRO A 147 6.43 9.15 15.25
CA PRO A 147 6.39 7.75 15.68
C PRO A 147 7.43 7.48 16.79
N SER A 148 7.14 6.55 17.72
CA SER A 148 8.03 6.23 18.85
C SER A 148 9.19 5.30 18.49
N ALA A 149 9.18 4.75 17.27
CA ALA A 149 10.20 3.86 16.72
C ALA A 149 10.31 4.08 15.20
N ASP A 150 11.39 3.58 14.61
CA ASP A 150 11.61 3.60 13.17
C ASP A 150 10.45 2.91 12.44
N GLN A 151 10.03 3.47 11.30
CA GLN A 151 8.96 2.91 10.49
C GLN A 151 9.57 2.27 9.25
N PRO A 152 9.41 0.94 9.05
CA PRO A 152 10.12 0.21 8.02
C PRO A 152 9.74 0.63 6.60
N ALA A 153 10.69 0.58 5.68
CA ALA A 153 10.55 0.89 4.25
C ALA A 153 9.34 0.28 3.54
N THR A 154 9.01 -0.97 3.87
CA THR A 154 7.96 -1.77 3.23
C THR A 154 6.91 -2.12 4.28
N PRO A 155 5.86 -1.30 4.47
CA PRO A 155 4.75 -1.76 5.26
C PRO A 155 4.16 -3.02 4.60
N TYR A 156 3.72 -3.97 5.40
CA TYR A 156 2.94 -5.09 4.87
C TYR A 156 1.51 -4.61 4.65
N VAL A 157 0.82 -5.19 3.67
CA VAL A 157 -0.64 -5.11 3.61
C VAL A 157 -1.15 -5.67 4.95
N ALA A 158 -1.91 -4.85 5.68
CA ALA A 158 -2.48 -5.29 6.94
C ALA A 158 -3.41 -6.49 6.69
N PRO A 159 -3.31 -7.60 7.43
CA PRO A 159 -4.23 -8.72 7.27
C PRO A 159 -5.67 -8.28 7.58
N PRO A 160 -6.70 -8.97 7.04
CA PRO A 160 -8.08 -8.65 7.36
C PRO A 160 -8.34 -8.81 8.87
N GLY A 161 -8.69 -7.71 9.54
CA GLY A 161 -8.82 -7.67 10.99
C GLY A 161 -10.10 -8.32 11.53
N ALA A 162 -11.18 -8.33 10.75
CA ALA A 162 -12.46 -8.94 11.10
C ALA A 162 -12.63 -10.30 10.43
N ALA A 163 -13.32 -11.23 11.11
CA ALA A 163 -13.76 -12.46 10.46
C ALA A 163 -14.77 -12.14 9.34
N PRO A 164 -14.74 -12.85 8.21
CA PRO A 164 -15.80 -12.73 7.22
C PRO A 164 -17.13 -13.20 7.86
N VAL A 165 -18.24 -12.63 7.40
CA VAL A 165 -19.59 -13.04 7.84
C VAL A 165 -20.25 -13.85 6.71
N PRO A 166 -19.94 -15.14 6.56
CA PRO A 166 -20.54 -15.98 5.54
C PRO A 166 -22.04 -16.17 5.79
N VAL A 167 -22.81 -16.19 4.71
CA VAL A 167 -24.27 -16.37 4.73
C VAL A 167 -24.64 -17.60 3.93
N ALA A 168 -25.50 -18.45 4.51
CA ALA A 168 -26.09 -19.57 3.77
C ALA A 168 -27.13 -19.04 2.79
N ILE A 169 -27.03 -19.41 1.52
CA ILE A 169 -27.99 -19.03 0.48
C ILE A 169 -28.50 -20.25 -0.26
N THR A 170 -29.70 -20.16 -0.84
CA THR A 170 -30.16 -21.13 -1.85
C THR A 170 -29.65 -20.66 -3.21
N PRO A 171 -28.61 -21.29 -3.77
CA PRO A 171 -28.05 -20.87 -5.05
C PRO A 171 -29.04 -21.10 -6.19
N GLY A 172 -28.97 -20.27 -7.23
CA GLY A 172 -29.68 -20.53 -8.50
C GLY A 172 -29.08 -21.68 -9.33
N ALA A 173 -27.92 -22.20 -8.91
CA ALA A 173 -27.19 -23.31 -9.52
C ALA A 173 -26.96 -24.43 -8.49
N SER A 174 -26.62 -25.65 -8.93
CA SER A 174 -26.31 -26.74 -8.01
C SER A 174 -25.02 -26.49 -7.23
N THR A 175 -24.96 -27.02 -6.00
CA THR A 175 -23.79 -26.98 -5.11
C THR A 175 -23.40 -28.40 -4.71
N SER A 176 -22.10 -28.64 -4.55
CA SER A 176 -21.56 -29.90 -4.03
C SER A 176 -21.27 -29.86 -2.52
N LEU A 177 -21.63 -28.77 -1.84
CA LEU A 177 -21.50 -28.67 -0.38
C LEU A 177 -22.59 -29.49 0.31
N ALA A 178 -22.17 -30.32 1.27
CA ALA A 178 -23.09 -31.09 2.10
C ALA A 178 -23.75 -30.18 3.15
N ALA A 179 -24.82 -30.66 3.78
CA ALA A 179 -25.34 -30.03 4.99
C ALA A 179 -24.30 -30.14 6.10
N GLY A 180 -24.08 -29.08 6.87
CA GLY A 180 -23.08 -29.07 7.93
C GLY A 180 -22.55 -27.69 8.25
N THR A 181 -21.60 -27.62 9.19
CA THR A 181 -20.97 -26.34 9.57
C THR A 181 -19.62 -26.19 8.90
N TYR A 182 -19.40 -25.01 8.33
CA TYR A 182 -18.21 -24.63 7.59
C TYR A 182 -17.58 -23.39 8.20
N GLN A 183 -16.26 -23.31 8.10
CA GLN A 183 -15.48 -22.14 8.47
C GLN A 183 -14.87 -21.49 7.22
N VAL A 184 -14.87 -20.17 7.21
CA VAL A 184 -14.33 -19.35 6.12
C VAL A 184 -13.30 -18.38 6.67
N GLY A 185 -12.12 -18.36 6.05
CA GLY A 185 -11.10 -17.36 6.29
C GLY A 185 -10.79 -16.58 5.01
N ILE A 186 -10.29 -15.36 5.15
CA ILE A 186 -9.83 -14.56 4.01
C ILE A 186 -8.42 -14.05 4.25
N THR A 187 -7.68 -13.85 3.16
CA THR A 187 -6.39 -13.13 3.12
C THR A 187 -6.51 -12.01 2.10
N TYR A 188 -5.69 -10.97 2.21
CA TYR A 188 -5.49 -10.04 1.12
C TYR A 188 -4.28 -10.46 0.29
N THR A 189 -4.37 -10.27 -1.02
CA THR A 189 -3.29 -10.54 -1.97
C THR A 189 -2.85 -9.27 -2.67
N ASN A 190 -1.58 -9.21 -3.02
CA ASN A 190 -1.03 -8.23 -3.95
C ASN A 190 0.02 -8.89 -4.85
N PRO A 191 0.62 -8.17 -5.82
CA PRO A 191 1.65 -8.78 -6.69
C PRO A 191 2.90 -9.31 -5.99
N TRP A 192 3.08 -9.01 -4.70
CA TRP A 192 4.26 -9.34 -3.92
C TRP A 192 4.05 -10.50 -2.96
N GLY A 193 2.81 -10.86 -2.67
CA GLY A 193 2.50 -11.98 -1.79
C GLY A 193 1.10 -11.90 -1.22
N GLU A 194 0.95 -12.52 -0.06
CA GLU A 194 -0.33 -12.73 0.60
C GLU A 194 -0.21 -12.50 2.10
N THR A 195 -1.26 -11.96 2.71
CA THR A 195 -1.31 -11.75 4.16
C THR A 195 -1.53 -13.06 4.90
N THR A 196 -1.40 -13.02 6.23
CA THR A 196 -1.95 -14.09 7.08
C THR A 196 -3.48 -14.09 7.00
N VAL A 197 -4.09 -15.25 7.28
CA VAL A 197 -5.55 -15.41 7.29
C VAL A 197 -6.20 -14.58 8.40
N SER A 198 -7.41 -14.11 8.13
CA SER A 198 -8.30 -13.48 9.11
C SER A 198 -8.70 -14.44 10.23
N ALA A 199 -9.37 -13.91 11.26
CA ALA A 199 -10.22 -14.76 12.11
C ALA A 199 -11.25 -15.52 11.23
N LEU A 200 -11.63 -16.72 11.64
CA LEU A 200 -12.53 -17.57 10.86
C LEU A 200 -14.01 -17.23 11.15
N GLY A 201 -14.78 -17.00 10.10
CA GLY A 201 -16.24 -16.91 10.16
C GLY A 201 -16.87 -18.31 10.07
N SER A 202 -18.07 -18.50 10.62
CA SER A 202 -18.77 -19.80 10.60
C SER A 202 -20.14 -19.67 9.93
N VAL A 203 -20.55 -20.69 9.20
CA VAL A 203 -21.88 -20.81 8.59
C VAL A 203 -22.35 -22.26 8.65
N THR A 204 -23.63 -22.47 8.97
CA THR A 204 -24.28 -23.77 8.91
C THR A 204 -25.16 -23.84 7.67
N LEU A 205 -24.95 -24.87 6.85
CA LEU A 205 -25.69 -25.13 5.63
C LEU A 205 -26.71 -26.24 5.84
N THR A 206 -27.87 -26.10 5.21
CA THR A 206 -28.78 -27.21 4.90
C THR A 206 -28.44 -27.79 3.52
N ALA A 207 -28.95 -28.99 3.23
CA ALA A 207 -28.72 -29.64 1.95
C ALA A 207 -29.16 -28.73 0.78
N GLY A 208 -28.28 -28.57 -0.22
CA GLY A 208 -28.53 -27.73 -1.39
C GLY A 208 -28.23 -26.24 -1.21
N GLN A 209 -27.70 -25.80 -0.06
CA GLN A 209 -27.27 -24.40 0.13
C GLN A 209 -25.80 -24.18 -0.24
N ALA A 210 -25.49 -22.95 -0.66
CA ALA A 210 -24.13 -22.47 -0.91
C ALA A 210 -23.73 -21.43 0.14
N ILE A 211 -22.45 -21.09 0.18
CA ILE A 211 -21.91 -20.06 1.07
C ILE A 211 -21.69 -18.78 0.28
N GLN A 212 -22.38 -17.71 0.65
CA GLN A 212 -22.14 -16.38 0.11
C GLN A 212 -21.27 -15.57 1.06
N ILE A 213 -20.22 -14.95 0.53
CA ILE A 213 -19.34 -14.07 1.27
C ILE A 213 -19.61 -12.65 0.80
N PRO A 214 -20.09 -11.74 1.67
CA PRO A 214 -20.31 -10.35 1.31
C PRO A 214 -19.05 -9.68 0.76
N ALA A 215 -19.23 -8.58 0.02
CA ALA A 215 -18.10 -7.79 -0.49
C ALA A 215 -17.15 -7.36 0.64
N GLN A 216 -15.85 -7.42 0.38
CA GLN A 216 -14.78 -7.08 1.31
C GLN A 216 -14.20 -5.71 0.94
N THR A 217 -14.01 -4.85 1.94
CA THR A 217 -13.21 -3.63 1.75
C THR A 217 -11.74 -4.03 1.75
N LEU A 218 -11.02 -3.75 0.67
CA LEU A 218 -9.59 -4.06 0.55
C LEU A 218 -8.74 -3.14 1.43
N ALA A 219 -7.72 -3.69 2.09
CA ALA A 219 -6.71 -2.89 2.77
C ALA A 219 -5.86 -2.11 1.75
N VAL A 220 -5.24 -1.02 2.20
CA VAL A 220 -4.28 -0.25 1.37
C VAL A 220 -3.17 -1.17 0.87
N GLY A 221 -2.93 -1.17 -0.44
CA GLY A 221 -1.92 -2.01 -1.10
C GLY A 221 -2.37 -3.42 -1.47
N ALA A 222 -3.59 -3.85 -1.09
CA ALA A 222 -4.20 -5.08 -1.58
C ALA A 222 -4.80 -4.89 -2.97
N THR A 223 -4.68 -5.90 -3.83
CA THR A 223 -5.30 -5.94 -5.17
C THR A 223 -6.32 -7.07 -5.31
N GLY A 224 -6.42 -7.97 -4.32
CA GLY A 224 -7.36 -9.08 -4.32
C GLY A 224 -7.56 -9.71 -2.95
N VAL A 225 -8.37 -10.76 -2.94
CA VAL A 225 -8.72 -11.57 -1.76
C VAL A 225 -8.58 -13.04 -2.12
N SER A 226 -7.93 -13.85 -1.29
CA SER A 226 -8.09 -15.31 -1.36
C SER A 226 -9.06 -15.75 -0.29
N TYR A 227 -9.96 -16.66 -0.65
CA TYR A 227 -10.97 -17.23 0.22
C TYR A 227 -10.58 -18.66 0.55
N TYR A 228 -10.59 -18.99 1.83
CA TYR A 228 -10.29 -20.31 2.35
C TYR A 228 -11.53 -20.90 2.98
N LEU A 229 -11.79 -22.17 2.71
CA LEU A 229 -12.97 -22.89 3.19
C LEU A 229 -12.54 -24.17 3.90
N SER A 230 -13.19 -24.50 5.01
CA SER A 230 -12.98 -25.77 5.69
C SER A 230 -13.72 -26.93 5.01
N GLN A 231 -13.36 -28.16 5.36
CA GLN A 231 -14.29 -29.28 5.18
C GLN A 231 -15.49 -29.16 6.13
N GLU A 232 -16.49 -30.01 5.93
CA GLU A 232 -17.62 -30.16 6.85
C GLU A 232 -17.10 -30.45 8.28
N GLY A 233 -17.63 -29.74 9.27
CA GLY A 233 -17.22 -29.88 10.67
C GLY A 233 -16.12 -28.92 11.13
N GLY A 234 -15.54 -28.10 10.24
CA GLY A 234 -14.76 -26.92 10.63
C GLY A 234 -13.32 -27.17 11.10
N ALA A 235 -12.60 -28.13 10.51
CA ALA A 235 -11.23 -28.49 10.94
C ALA A 235 -10.15 -27.47 10.50
N SER A 236 -9.71 -27.57 9.24
CA SER A 236 -8.69 -26.68 8.66
C SER A 236 -9.23 -26.07 7.39
N VAL A 237 -8.96 -24.79 7.17
CA VAL A 237 -9.33 -24.09 5.93
C VAL A 237 -8.24 -24.27 4.88
N THR A 238 -8.63 -24.49 3.62
CA THR A 238 -7.72 -24.54 2.47
C THR A 238 -8.25 -23.66 1.34
N PHE A 239 -7.38 -23.31 0.40
CA PHE A 239 -7.69 -22.36 -0.66
C PHE A 239 -8.89 -22.83 -1.50
N ALA A 240 -9.94 -22.01 -1.54
CA ALA A 240 -11.16 -22.30 -2.29
C ALA A 240 -11.20 -21.52 -3.61
N LEU A 241 -11.03 -20.19 -3.56
CA LEU A 241 -11.00 -19.32 -4.73
C LEU A 241 -10.28 -18.00 -4.45
N SER A 242 -9.96 -17.27 -5.52
CA SER A 242 -9.48 -15.88 -5.47
C SER A 242 -10.51 -14.92 -6.07
N GLY A 243 -10.66 -13.73 -5.49
CA GLY A 243 -11.51 -12.67 -6.00
C GLY A 243 -10.88 -11.29 -5.86
N ASN A 244 -11.62 -10.24 -6.24
CA ASN A 244 -11.18 -8.84 -6.21
C ASN A 244 -11.78 -8.03 -5.04
N GLY A 245 -12.39 -8.72 -4.07
CA GLY A 245 -13.13 -8.10 -2.97
C GLY A 245 -14.62 -7.87 -3.26
N ALA A 246 -15.11 -8.19 -4.46
CA ALA A 246 -16.54 -8.29 -4.71
C ALA A 246 -17.18 -9.44 -3.90
N GLN A 247 -18.51 -9.47 -3.87
CA GLN A 247 -19.25 -10.58 -3.29
C GLN A 247 -18.95 -11.87 -4.06
N GLU A 248 -18.67 -12.95 -3.34
CA GLU A 248 -18.36 -14.26 -3.90
C GLU A 248 -19.30 -15.33 -3.38
N THR A 249 -19.52 -16.38 -4.19
CA THR A 249 -20.33 -17.54 -3.79
C THR A 249 -19.52 -18.82 -3.92
N LEU A 250 -19.28 -19.50 -2.81
CA LEU A 250 -18.63 -20.80 -2.76
C LEU A 250 -19.68 -21.90 -2.95
N THR A 251 -19.59 -22.65 -4.05
CA THR A 251 -20.52 -23.73 -4.40
C THR A 251 -19.91 -25.12 -4.31
N ALA A 252 -18.60 -25.23 -4.02
CA ALA A 252 -17.88 -26.49 -3.91
C ALA A 252 -16.82 -26.46 -2.82
N LEU A 253 -16.42 -27.65 -2.33
CA LEU A 253 -15.28 -27.82 -1.44
C LEU A 253 -13.97 -27.44 -2.15
N PRO A 254 -12.93 -26.98 -1.42
CA PRO A 254 -11.59 -26.86 -1.96
C PRO A 254 -11.12 -28.16 -2.63
N ALA A 255 -10.35 -28.04 -3.72
CA ALA A 255 -9.75 -29.19 -4.38
C ALA A 255 -8.85 -29.99 -3.40
N ALA A 256 -8.80 -31.31 -3.58
CA ALA A 256 -7.88 -32.14 -2.80
C ALA A 256 -6.44 -31.67 -3.00
N GLY A 257 -5.72 -31.41 -1.90
CA GLY A 257 -4.36 -30.87 -1.93
C GLY A 257 -4.27 -29.34 -2.11
N ALA A 258 -5.40 -28.61 -2.03
CA ALA A 258 -5.39 -27.15 -2.02
C ALA A 258 -4.47 -26.59 -0.91
N ALA A 259 -3.79 -25.49 -1.21
CA ALA A 259 -2.83 -24.88 -0.31
C ALA A 259 -3.49 -24.43 1.01
N SER A 260 -2.74 -24.57 2.11
CA SER A 260 -3.09 -23.94 3.39
C SER A 260 -2.82 -22.42 3.33
N PRO A 261 -3.51 -21.61 4.14
CA PRO A 261 -3.23 -20.18 4.20
C PRO A 261 -1.80 -19.91 4.69
N PRO A 262 -1.18 -18.78 4.27
CA PRO A 262 0.15 -18.39 4.75
C PRO A 262 0.19 -18.23 6.28
N THR A 263 1.25 -18.78 6.89
CA THR A 263 1.52 -18.61 8.33
C THR A 263 2.28 -17.33 8.65
N SER A 264 2.78 -16.64 7.63
CA SER A 264 3.46 -15.34 7.74
C SER A 264 2.96 -14.40 6.66
N ASN A 265 2.96 -13.09 6.96
CA ASN A 265 2.54 -12.08 6.00
C ASN A 265 3.69 -11.81 5.01
N THR A 266 3.43 -12.01 3.73
CA THR A 266 4.39 -11.79 2.63
C THR A 266 3.93 -10.70 1.67
N ALA A 267 2.74 -10.14 1.87
CA ALA A 267 2.18 -9.08 1.04
C ALA A 267 2.88 -7.75 1.33
N LEU A 268 4.07 -7.56 0.77
CA LEU A 268 4.85 -6.34 0.90
C LEU A 268 4.22 -5.19 0.11
N ILE A 269 4.25 -3.98 0.65
CA ILE A 269 3.95 -2.76 -0.10
C ILE A 269 5.28 -2.17 -0.57
N ASN A 270 5.78 -2.68 -1.69
CA ASN A 270 6.99 -2.13 -2.32
C ASN A 270 6.72 -0.74 -2.89
N GLY A 271 7.77 0.11 -2.91
CA GLY A 271 7.68 1.46 -3.45
C GLY A 271 6.91 2.45 -2.58
N ASN A 272 6.58 2.11 -1.34
CA ASN A 272 5.87 3.00 -0.42
C ASN A 272 6.65 4.29 -0.15
N VAL A 273 5.93 5.40 0.02
CA VAL A 273 6.52 6.67 0.45
C VAL A 273 5.80 7.19 1.69
N TYR A 274 6.56 7.73 2.63
CA TYR A 274 6.01 8.40 3.79
C TYR A 274 5.57 9.81 3.41
N VAL A 275 4.30 10.13 3.68
CA VAL A 275 3.74 11.46 3.49
C VAL A 275 3.22 11.99 4.81
N LEU A 276 3.41 13.27 5.06
CA LEU A 276 2.99 13.86 6.33
C LEU A 276 1.46 13.91 6.41
N SER A 277 0.90 13.40 7.51
CA SER A 277 -0.54 13.50 7.79
C SER A 277 -0.82 14.82 8.50
N GLY A 278 -1.08 15.88 7.72
CA GLY A 278 -1.38 17.21 8.25
C GLY A 278 -0.13 18.00 8.70
N VAL A 279 -0.32 18.97 9.60
CA VAL A 279 0.78 19.78 10.15
C VAL A 279 1.43 19.03 11.32
N PRO A 280 2.77 18.96 11.43
CA PRO A 280 3.41 18.28 12.56
C PRO A 280 3.03 18.96 13.86
N THR A 281 2.75 18.17 14.90
CA THR A 281 2.48 18.71 16.24
C THR A 281 3.81 18.97 16.93
N ILE A 282 4.05 20.24 17.27
CA ILE A 282 5.27 20.67 17.95
C ILE A 282 4.86 21.26 19.29
N GLN A 283 5.37 20.70 20.37
CA GLN A 283 5.10 21.16 21.72
C GLN A 283 6.39 21.51 22.45
N GLN A 284 6.29 22.47 23.37
CA GLN A 284 7.40 22.77 24.27
C GLN A 284 7.51 21.66 25.29
N ALA A 285 8.69 21.08 25.44
CA ALA A 285 8.93 20.14 26.52
C ALA A 285 8.99 20.87 27.87
N SER A 286 8.40 20.27 28.91
CA SER A 286 8.62 20.70 30.29
C SER A 286 10.04 20.34 30.70
N SER A 287 10.83 21.36 31.07
CA SER A 287 12.17 21.20 31.64
C SER A 287 12.16 20.43 32.95
#